data_AF-A0A834DCZ1-F1
#
_entry.id   AF-A0A834DCZ1-F1
#
_cell.length_a   1.000
_cell.length_b   1.000
_cell.length_c   1.000
_cell.angle_alpha   90.00
_cell.angle_beta   90.00
_cell.angle_gamma   90.00
#
_symmetry.space_group_name_H-M   'P 1'
#
loop_
_entity.id
_entity.type
_entity.pdbx_description
1 polymer ?
#
loop_
_entity_poly.entity_id
_entity_poly.type
_entity_poly.pdbx_seq_one_letter_code
_entity_poly.pdbx_strand_id
1 'polypeptide(L)' 'MEPALLGVMDGQLLCPKCNAKLGSFNWYGEQCSCGRWITPAFQIHKNRVDEVKALPALGPPTRRA' A
#
# COMPACT_ATOMS: atom_id res chain seq x y z
N MET A 1 -13.09 -6.06 -1.91
CA MET A 1 -12.61 -4.93 -1.09
C MET A 1 -13.86 -4.31 -0.50
N GLU A 2 -14.11 -4.61 0.78
CA GLU A 2 -15.37 -4.36 1.51
C GLU A 2 -15.82 -2.88 1.48
N PRO A 3 -17.14 -2.57 1.50
CA PRO A 3 -17.73 -1.23 1.62
C PRO A 3 -17.41 -0.48 2.93
N ALA A 4 -16.56 -1.01 3.81
CA ALA A 4 -16.22 -0.47 5.13
C ALA A 4 -15.46 0.88 5.13
N LEU A 5 -15.13 1.46 3.96
CA LEU A 5 -14.44 2.75 3.87
C LEU A 5 -15.35 3.92 3.48
N LEU A 6 -16.64 3.70 3.23
CA LEU A 6 -17.56 4.81 2.98
C LEU A 6 -17.71 5.66 4.25
N GLY A 7 -17.16 6.88 4.23
CA GLY A 7 -17.25 7.84 5.33
C GLY A 7 -16.07 7.81 6.32
N VAL A 8 -15.09 6.93 6.15
CA VAL A 8 -13.89 6.89 6.99
C VAL A 8 -12.84 7.86 6.45
N MET A 9 -12.54 8.92 7.21
CA MET A 9 -11.63 10.01 6.80
C MET A 9 -10.15 9.73 7.08
N ASP A 10 -9.85 8.83 8.00
CA ASP A 10 -8.51 8.41 8.35
C ASP A 10 -8.54 7.00 8.95
N GLY A 11 -7.43 6.27 8.84
CA GLY A 11 -7.40 4.90 9.34
C GLY A 11 -6.11 4.15 9.05
N GLN A 12 -6.14 2.83 9.30
CA GLN A 12 -5.00 1.94 9.13
C GLN A 12 -5.13 1.12 7.85
N LEU A 13 -4.01 0.93 7.16
CA LEU A 13 -3.89 -0.01 6.06
C LEU A 13 -3.47 -1.36 6.64
N LEU A 14 -4.37 -2.33 6.62
CA LEU A 14 -4.15 -3.68 7.14
C LEU A 14 -3.99 -4.67 5.98
N CYS A 15 -3.12 -5.66 6.16
CA CYS A 15 -2.98 -6.76 5.21
C CYS A 15 -4.27 -7.60 5.21
N PRO A 16 -4.93 -7.83 4.06
CA PRO A 16 -6.18 -8.58 4.01
C PRO A 16 -6.02 -10.07 4.36
N LYS A 17 -4.78 -10.59 4.41
CA LYS A 17 -4.50 -12.01 4.71
C LYS A 17 -4.18 -12.26 6.18
N CYS A 18 -3.35 -11.40 6.79
CA CYS A 18 -2.83 -11.62 8.15
C CYS A 18 -3.17 -10.50 9.13
N ASN A 19 -3.94 -9.49 8.70
CA ASN A 19 -4.33 -8.32 9.49
C ASN A 19 -3.16 -7.50 10.07
N ALA A 20 -1.93 -7.73 9.59
CA ALA A 20 -0.77 -6.96 9.98
C ALA A 20 -0.88 -5.51 9.47
N LYS A 21 -0.48 -4.54 10.28
CA LYS A 21 -0.44 -3.13 9.90
C LYS A 21 0.64 -2.87 8.86
N LEU A 22 0.22 -2.53 7.64
CA LEU A 22 1.10 -2.10 6.56
C LEU A 22 1.36 -0.59 6.59
N GLY A 23 0.41 0.18 7.12
CA GLY A 23 0.50 1.63 7.14
C GLY A 23 -0.78 2.33 7.59
N SER A 24 -1.01 3.55 7.09
CA SER A 24 -2.16 4.40 7.42
C SER A 24 -2.56 5.28 6.24
N PHE A 25 -3.77 5.83 6.31
CA PHE A 25 -4.27 6.82 5.37
C PHE A 25 -4.95 7.97 6.10
N ASN A 26 -4.95 9.15 5.47
CA ASN A 26 -5.69 10.33 5.90
C ASN A 26 -6.16 11.11 4.66
N TRP A 27 -7.48 11.25 4.51
CA TRP A 27 -8.11 11.91 3.36
C TRP A 27 -7.98 13.44 3.40
N TYR A 28 -7.90 14.06 4.57
CA TYR A 28 -7.58 15.49 4.72
C TYR A 28 -6.08 15.77 4.51
N GLY A 29 -5.27 14.72 4.60
CA GLY A 29 -3.83 14.74 4.42
C GLY A 29 -3.05 14.84 5.71
N GLU A 30 -1.75 14.63 5.59
CA GLU A 30 -0.82 14.64 6.72
C GLU A 30 0.57 15.06 6.28
N GLN A 31 1.44 15.36 7.25
CA GLN A 31 2.83 15.68 6.98
C GLN A 31 3.65 14.39 6.80
N CYS A 32 4.33 14.29 5.66
CA CYS A 32 5.30 13.23 5.40
C CYS A 32 6.54 13.43 6.31
N SER A 33 7.30 12.35 6.53
CA SER A 33 8.56 12.39 7.28
C SER A 33 9.60 13.36 6.71
N CYS A 34 9.47 13.75 5.44
CA CYS A 34 10.28 14.80 4.83
C CYS A 34 9.80 16.24 5.11
N GLY A 35 8.75 16.41 5.92
CA GLY A 35 8.15 17.70 6.27
C GLY A 35 7.12 18.23 5.26
N ARG A 36 6.94 17.59 4.11
CA ARG A 36 5.97 18.01 3.08
C ARG A 36 4.55 17.57 3.44
N TRP A 37 3.58 18.45 3.25
CA TRP A 37 2.15 18.11 3.36
C TRP A 37 1.68 17.31 2.14
N ILE A 38 0.98 16.20 2.38
CA ILE A 38 0.46 15.30 1.34
C ILE A 38 -1.05 15.16 1.54
N THR A 39 -1.86 15.44 0.52
CA THR A 39 -3.32 15.23 0.55
C THR A 39 -3.80 14.62 -0.78
N PRO A 40 -4.54 13.49 -0.76
CA PRO A 40 -4.73 12.61 0.39
C PRO A 40 -3.42 11.89 0.75
N ALA A 41 -3.21 11.61 2.04
CA ALA A 41 -2.01 10.93 2.50
C ALA A 41 -2.23 9.42 2.63
N PHE A 42 -1.33 8.66 2.02
CA PHE A 42 -1.24 7.21 2.19
C PHE A 42 0.21 6.86 2.51
N GLN A 43 0.41 6.24 3.66
CA GLN A 43 1.72 5.87 4.15
C GLN A 43 1.83 4.36 4.23
N ILE A 44 2.94 3.81 3.72
CA ILE A 44 3.27 2.39 3.84
C ILE A 44 4.64 2.28 4.49
N HIS A 45 4.73 1.47 5.54
CA HIS A 45 5.99 1.21 6.23
C HIS A 45 6.88 0.30 5.40
N LYS A 46 7.99 0.84 4.87
CA LYS A 46 8.94 0.09 4.01
C LYS A 46 9.55 -1.14 4.68
N ASN A 47 9.61 -1.19 6.02
CA ASN A 47 10.12 -2.36 6.74
C ASN A 47 9.08 -3.51 6.86
N ARG A 48 7.84 -3.29 6.40
CA ARG A 48 6.75 -4.30 6.43
C ARG A 48 6.40 -4.84 5.05
N VAL A 49 6.99 -4.30 3.97
CA VAL A 49 6.67 -4.66 2.59
C VAL A 49 7.92 -4.68 1.73
N ASP A 50 7.92 -5.55 0.72
CA ASP A 50 8.94 -5.57 -0.34
C ASP A 50 8.42 -4.85 -1.58
N GLU A 51 9.27 -4.07 -2.24
CA GLU A 51 8.96 -3.43 -3.52
C GLU A 51 9.27 -4.42 -4.66
N VAL A 52 8.21 -4.99 -5.25
CA VAL A 52 8.35 -5.80 -6.47
C VAL A 52 8.27 -4.87 -7.67
N LYS A 53 9.41 -4.57 -8.27
CA LYS A 53 9.44 -3.93 -9.59
C LYS A 53 8.94 -4.97 -10.59
N ALA A 54 7.80 -4.73 -11.20
CA ALA A 54 7.34 -5.53 -12.33
C ALA A 54 8.35 -5.34 -13.47
N LEU A 55 9.35 -6.22 -13.54
CA LEU A 55 10.07 -6.43 -14.79
C LEU A 55 9.00 -6.87 -15.80
N PRO A 56 8.90 -6.26 -16.99
CA PRO A 56 7.98 -6.72 -18.00
C PRO A 56 8.25 -8.22 -18.18
N ALA A 57 7.18 -9.01 -17.99
CA ALA A 57 7.26 -10.44 -17.78
C ALA A 57 8.28 -11.10 -18.74
N LEU A 58 9.32 -11.73 -18.18
CA LEU A 58 9.91 -12.88 -18.85
C LEU A 58 8.73 -13.83 -19.07
N GLY A 59 8.40 -14.06 -20.35
CA GLY A 59 7.25 -14.84 -20.77
C GLY A 59 7.23 -16.26 -20.16
N PRO A 60 6.16 -17.03 -20.43
CA PRO A 60 6.02 -18.36 -19.86
C PRO A 60 7.26 -19.23 -20.15
N PRO A 61 7.70 -20.09 -19.20
CA PRO A 61 8.81 -20.98 -19.43
C PRO A 61 8.46 -21.89 -20.60
N THR A 62 9.17 -21.74 -21.71
CA THR A 62 9.12 -22.73 -22.78
C THR A 62 9.63 -24.04 -22.19
N ARG A 63 8.74 -25.04 -22.07
CA ARG A 63 9.17 -26.41 -21.82
C ARG A 63 10.15 -26.78 -22.93
N ARG A 64 11.43 -26.87 -22.60
CA ARG A 64 12.37 -27.60 -23.46
C ARG A 64 12.07 -29.09 -23.29
N ALA A 65 11.78 -29.71 -24.43
CA ALA A 65 11.67 -31.15 -24.58
C ALA A 65 12.96 -31.87 -24.21
#